data_AF-A0A1Y1Y2I5-F1
#
_entry.id   AF-A0A1Y1Y2I5-F1
#
_cell.length_a   1.000
_cell.length_b   1.000
_cell.length_c   1.000
_cell.angle_alpha   90.00
_cell.angle_beta   90.00
_cell.angle_gamma   90.00
#
_symmetry.space_group_name_H-M   'P 1'
#
loop_
_entity.id
_entity.type
_entity.pdbx_description
1 polymer ?
#
loop_
_entity_poly.entity_id
_entity_poly.type
_entity_poly.pdbx_seq_one_letter_code
_entity_poly.pdbx_strand_id
1 'polypeptide(L)'
;FSSASLHYGKGDAFRHCYWNALMTIRFGADQAQKVADSHEDNGNNLSAESKMDLFNNAQGREIGNLYKTSKSANALAMDGCLDAARKGMLQTIS
;
A
#
# COMPACT_ATOMS: atom_id res chain seq x y z
N PHE A 1 -3.96 6.08 12.63
CA PHE A 1 -4.44 4.75 13.07
C PHE A 1 -3.96 4.48 14.49
N SER A 2 -4.61 3.60 15.26
CA SER A 2 -4.17 3.27 16.64
C SER A 2 -2.91 2.39 16.63
N SER A 3 -2.15 2.36 17.73
CA SER A 3 -0.92 1.54 17.84
C SER A 3 -1.18 0.05 17.50
N ALA A 4 -2.31 -0.49 17.97
CA ALA A 4 -2.73 -1.88 17.69
C ALA A 4 -2.97 -2.20 16.21
N SER A 5 -3.14 -1.19 15.35
CA SER A 5 -3.34 -1.38 13.91
C SER A 5 -2.10 -1.13 13.08
N LEU A 6 -0.97 -0.79 13.73
CA LEU A 6 0.28 -0.50 13.05
C LEU A 6 0.99 -1.76 12.56
N HIS A 7 0.68 -2.93 13.12
CA HIS A 7 1.21 -4.22 12.67
C HIS A 7 0.01 -5.12 12.41
N TYR A 8 -0.09 -5.72 11.21
CA TYR A 8 -1.17 -6.62 10.78
C TYR A 8 -2.57 -6.02 10.58
N GLY A 9 -2.81 -4.81 11.10
CA GLY A 9 -4.12 -4.15 11.06
C GLY A 9 -4.25 -3.12 9.94
N LYS A 10 -5.37 -2.37 9.97
CA LYS A 10 -5.70 -1.37 8.93
C LYS A 10 -4.64 -0.28 8.73
N GLY A 11 -3.89 0.06 9.77
CA GLY A 11 -2.83 1.07 9.69
C GLY A 11 -1.59 0.56 8.98
N ASP A 12 -1.29 -0.74 9.07
CA ASP A 12 -0.24 -1.42 8.32
C ASP A 12 -0.61 -1.50 6.84
N ALA A 13 -1.79 -2.05 6.58
CA ALA A 13 -2.38 -2.14 5.24
C ALA A 13 -2.39 -0.79 4.50
N PHE A 14 -2.78 0.28 5.20
CA PHE A 14 -2.73 1.64 4.65
C PHE A 14 -1.31 2.08 4.27
N ARG A 15 -0.30 1.80 5.10
CA ARG A 15 1.08 2.23 4.81
C ARG A 15 1.60 1.54 3.56
N HIS A 16 1.39 0.23 3.43
CA HIS A 16 1.77 -0.54 2.24
C HIS A 16 1.09 0.01 0.97
N CYS A 17 -0.22 0.23 1.05
CA CYS A 17 -0.99 0.85 -0.04
C CYS A 17 -0.44 2.23 -0.41
N TYR A 18 -0.33 3.15 0.56
CA TYR A 18 0.03 4.52 0.25
C TYR A 18 1.48 4.66 -0.22
N TRP A 19 2.40 3.88 0.35
CA TRP A 19 3.78 3.82 -0.11
C TRP A 19 3.88 3.38 -1.58
N ASN A 20 3.18 2.31 -1.96
CA ASN A 20 3.15 1.85 -3.37
C ASN A 20 2.46 2.84 -4.31
N ALA A 21 1.43 3.56 -3.83
CA ALA A 21 0.79 4.61 -4.61
C ALA A 21 1.75 5.77 -4.89
N LEU A 22 2.51 6.24 -3.89
CA LEU A 22 3.51 7.29 -4.05
C LEU A 22 4.63 6.88 -5.00
N MET A 23 5.14 5.65 -4.87
CA MET A 23 6.15 5.12 -5.80
C MET A 23 5.61 5.05 -7.22
N THR A 24 4.36 4.62 -7.40
CA THR A 24 3.74 4.53 -8.73
C THR A 24 3.56 5.90 -9.38
N ILE A 25 3.12 6.90 -8.60
CA ILE A 25 2.99 8.29 -9.08
C ILE A 25 4.35 8.83 -9.54
N ARG A 26 5.43 8.52 -8.80
CA ARG A 26 6.75 9.10 -9.04
C ARG A 26 7.59 8.36 -10.07
N PHE A 27 7.50 7.03 -10.11
CA PHE A 27 8.42 6.18 -10.85
C PHE A 27 7.72 5.20 -11.80
N GLY A 28 6.39 5.07 -11.73
CA GLY A 28 5.63 4.05 -12.46
C GLY A 28 5.44 2.76 -11.65
N ALA A 29 4.43 2.00 -12.04
CA ALA A 29 4.00 0.80 -11.31
C ALA A 29 5.05 -0.33 -11.35
N ASP A 30 5.76 -0.51 -12.46
CA ASP A 30 6.74 -1.59 -12.62
C ASP A 30 7.93 -1.42 -11.67
N GLN A 31 8.43 -0.18 -11.53
CA GLN A 31 9.50 0.17 -10.60
C GLN A 31 9.01 0.07 -9.16
N ALA A 32 7.79 0.55 -8.88
CA ALA A 32 7.19 0.44 -7.55
C ALA A 32 7.07 -1.02 -7.10
N GLN A 33 6.66 -1.92 -8.01
CA GLN A 33 6.56 -3.34 -7.72
C GLN A 33 7.93 -3.94 -7.38
N LYS A 34 8.96 -3.71 -8.20
CA LYS A 34 10.30 -4.27 -7.94
C LYS A 34 10.87 -3.83 -6.59
N VAL A 35 10.67 -2.56 -6.22
CA VAL A 35 11.12 -2.03 -4.93
C VAL A 35 10.32 -2.65 -3.78
N ALA A 36 8.99 -2.77 -3.92
CA ALA A 36 8.14 -3.37 -2.92
C ALA A 36 8.43 -4.86 -2.72
N ASP A 37 8.47 -5.65 -3.80
CA ASP A 37 8.75 -7.08 -3.75
C ASP A 37 10.12 -7.35 -3.08
N SER A 38 11.15 -6.57 -3.44
CA SER A 38 12.46 -6.66 -2.78
C SER A 38 12.45 -6.23 -1.31
N HIS A 39 11.57 -5.32 -0.91
CA HIS A 39 11.41 -4.94 0.49
C HIS A 39 10.78 -6.08 1.30
N GLU A 40 9.74 -6.72 0.77
CA GLU A 40 9.08 -7.85 1.43
C GLU A 40 9.98 -9.09 1.52
N ASP A 41 10.79 -9.37 0.50
CA ASP A 41 11.73 -10.50 0.49
C ASP A 41 12.86 -10.37 1.54
N ASN A 42 13.20 -9.13 1.91
CA ASN A 42 14.22 -8.83 2.92
C ASN A 42 13.63 -8.56 4.31
N GLY A 43 12.30 -8.54 4.43
CA GLY A 43 11.60 -8.48 5.71
C GLY A 43 11.62 -9.85 6.38
N ASN A 44 11.77 -9.91 7.71
CA ASN A 44 11.54 -11.14 8.48
C ASN A 44 10.04 -11.48 8.58
N ASN A 45 9.30 -11.33 7.47
CA ASN A 45 7.85 -11.42 7.45
C ASN A 45 7.43 -12.90 7.39
N LEU A 46 6.43 -13.27 8.19
CA LEU A 46 5.81 -14.59 8.09
C LEU A 46 5.04 -14.71 6.77
N SER A 47 4.86 -15.91 6.24
CA SER A 47 4.19 -16.12 4.94
C SER A 47 2.79 -15.50 4.81
N ALA A 48 2.06 -15.32 5.92
CA ALA A 48 0.77 -14.65 5.94
C ALA A 48 0.90 -13.12 5.82
N GLU A 49 1.93 -12.54 6.43
CA GLU A 49 2.28 -11.11 6.38
C GLU A 49 2.65 -10.73 4.96
N SER A 50 3.54 -11.50 4.33
CA SER A 50 3.92 -11.28 2.93
C SER A 50 2.71 -11.28 1.98
N LYS A 51 1.67 -12.07 2.24
CA LYS A 51 0.45 -12.04 1.40
C LYS A 51 -0.35 -10.75 1.57
N MET A 52 -0.51 -10.30 2.82
CA MET A 52 -1.19 -9.05 3.14
C MET A 52 -0.44 -7.85 2.54
N ASP A 53 0.89 -7.83 2.71
CA ASP A 53 1.75 -6.77 2.21
C ASP A 53 1.73 -6.73 0.68
N LEU A 54 1.95 -7.87 0.01
CA LEU A 54 1.91 -7.94 -1.46
C LEU A 54 0.56 -7.52 -2.04
N PHE A 55 -0.55 -7.93 -1.41
CA PHE A 55 -1.90 -7.52 -1.83
C PHE A 55 -2.08 -6.00 -1.70
N ASN A 56 -1.74 -5.44 -0.53
CA ASN A 56 -1.91 -4.02 -0.26
C ASN A 56 -0.95 -3.16 -1.10
N ASN A 57 0.26 -3.66 -1.36
CA ASN A 57 1.23 -3.06 -2.29
C ASN A 57 0.64 -2.98 -3.70
N ALA A 58 0.04 -4.06 -4.20
CA ALA A 58 -0.62 -4.07 -5.52
C ALA A 58 -1.78 -3.07 -5.57
N GLN A 59 -2.63 -3.03 -4.54
CA GLN A 59 -3.75 -2.10 -4.47
C GLN A 59 -3.29 -0.63 -4.46
N GLY A 60 -2.17 -0.37 -3.78
CA GLY A 60 -1.48 0.93 -3.81
C GLY A 60 -1.05 1.33 -5.22
N ARG A 61 -0.49 0.41 -6.01
CA ARG A 61 -0.09 0.70 -7.40
C ARG A 61 -1.29 1.02 -8.30
N GLU A 62 -2.42 0.33 -8.12
CA GLU A 62 -3.66 0.64 -8.84
C GLU A 62 -4.15 2.06 -8.53
N ILE A 63 -4.22 2.41 -7.24
CA ILE A 63 -4.63 3.75 -6.79
C ILE A 63 -3.66 4.83 -7.28
N GLY A 64 -2.35 4.57 -7.23
CA GLY A 64 -1.34 5.49 -7.76
C GLY A 64 -1.52 5.74 -9.27
N ASN A 65 -1.79 4.70 -10.05
CA ASN A 65 -2.07 4.82 -11.49
C ASN A 65 -3.32 5.65 -11.79
N LEU A 66 -4.35 5.56 -10.93
CA LEU A 66 -5.60 6.31 -11.10
C LEU A 66 -5.37 7.82 -10.97
N TYR A 67 -4.45 8.25 -10.11
CA TYR A 67 -4.26 9.66 -9.78
C TYR A 67 -2.98 10.30 -10.32
N LYS A 68 -2.06 9.53 -10.94
CA LYS A 68 -0.73 10.01 -11.35
C LYS A 68 -0.70 11.26 -12.24
N THR A 69 -1.78 11.57 -12.97
CA THR A 69 -1.87 12.76 -13.82
C THR A 69 -2.48 13.98 -13.13
N SER A 70 -2.98 13.81 -11.90
CA SER A 70 -3.59 14.89 -11.13
C SER A 70 -2.52 15.80 -10.49
N LYS A 71 -2.81 17.11 -10.43
CA LYS A 71 -1.98 18.07 -9.66
C LYS A 71 -1.99 17.77 -8.15
N SER A 72 -2.99 17.03 -7.68
CA SER A 72 -3.14 16.62 -6.28
C SER A 72 -2.94 15.11 -6.10
N ALA A 73 -2.15 14.46 -6.97
CA ALA A 73 -2.00 13.01 -7.02
C ALA A 73 -1.71 12.37 -5.65
N ASN A 74 -0.75 12.91 -4.89
CA ASN A 74 -0.38 12.36 -3.59
C ASN A 74 -1.53 12.44 -2.57
N ALA A 75 -2.27 13.56 -2.54
CA ALA A 75 -3.40 13.73 -1.63
C ALA A 75 -4.55 12.77 -2.00
N LEU A 76 -4.87 12.65 -3.29
CA LEU A 76 -5.89 11.72 -3.76
C LEU A 76 -5.52 10.26 -3.52
N ALA A 77 -4.24 9.90 -3.69
CA ALA A 77 -3.75 8.56 -3.37
C ALA A 77 -3.80 8.27 -1.87
N MET A 78 -3.46 9.25 -1.02
CA MET A 78 -3.60 9.14 0.43
C MET A 78 -5.06 8.90 0.81
N ASP A 79 -5.97 9.72 0.30
CA ASP A 79 -7.41 9.59 0.57
C ASP A 79 -7.94 8.24 0.06
N GLY A 80 -7.57 7.82 -1.15
CA GLY A 80 -7.96 6.54 -1.73
C GLY A 80 -7.51 5.34 -0.89
N CYS A 81 -6.24 5.29 -0.48
CA CYS A 81 -5.74 4.23 0.37
C CYS A 81 -6.37 4.26 1.77
N LEU A 82 -6.64 5.45 2.32
CA LEU A 82 -7.31 5.60 3.61
C LEU A 82 -8.76 5.09 3.56
N ASP A 83 -9.49 5.42 2.49
CA ASP A 83 -10.85 4.96 2.27
C ASP A 83 -10.92 3.44 2.05
N ALA A 84 -9.98 2.89 1.28
CA ALA A 84 -9.83 1.46 1.07
C ALA A 84 -9.59 0.72 2.40
N ALA A 85 -8.67 1.23 3.24
CA ALA A 85 -8.42 0.66 4.56
C ALA A 85 -9.66 0.69 5.47
N ARG A 86 -10.41 1.80 5.45
CA ARG A 86 -11.62 1.97 6.28
C ARG A 86 -12.73 1.02 5.84
N LYS A 87 -12.95 0.90 4.53
CA LYS A 87 -13.99 0.07 3.89
C LYS A 87 -13.66 -1.43 3.87
N GLY A 88 -12.48 -1.84 4.36
CA GLY A 88 -12.06 -3.24 4.35
C GLY A 88 -11.71 -3.76 2.96
N MET A 89 -11.33 -2.86 2.05
CA MET A 89 -10.84 -3.20 0.71
C MET A 89 -9.35 -3.54 0.71
N LEU A 90 -8.66 -3.31 1.83
CA LEU A 90 -7.29 -3.74 2.07
C LEU A 90 -7.27 -4.95 3.00
N GLN A 91 -6.28 -5.83 2.84
CA GLN A 91 -6.14 -7.04 3.66
C GLN A 91 -5.51 -6.71 5.01
N THR A 92 -5.93 -7.43 6.04
CA THR A 92 -5.38 -7.43 7.41
C THR A 92 -5.28 -8.87 7.90
N ILE A 93 -4.46 -9.14 8.91
CA ILE A 93 -4.30 -10.47 9.54
C ILE A 93 -4.96 -10.52 10.94
N SER A 94 -5.33 -9.36 11.48
CA SER A 94 -6.04 -9.20 12.76
C SER A 94 -7.55 -9.38 12.66
#